data_AF-A0A009IN17-F1
#
_entry.id   AF-A0A009IN17-F1
#
_cell.length_a   1.000
_cell.length_b   1.000
_cell.length_c   1.000
_cell.angle_alpha   90.00
_cell.angle_beta   90.00
_cell.angle_gamma   90.00
#
_symmetry.space_group_name_H-M   'P 1'
#
loop_
_entity.id
_entity.type
_entity.pdbx_description
1 polymer ?
#
loop_
_entity_poly.entity_id
_entity_poly.type
_entity_poly.pdbx_seq_one_letter_code
_entity_poly.pdbx_strand_id
1 'polypeptide(L)'
;MNPITDNAYLIFACKRVSDGDLEADFIIDGIVYVVVAASKANILNLAEKQEEIEVKFPKHKIIVTQRPLFNLIETLDQLEQLEAAMIADGDLIDNKPTGRIVDAFDWNKKHDGARQRGHC
;
A
#
# COMPACT_ATOMS: atom_id res chain seq x y z
N MET A 1 8.14 17.32 -9.35
CA MET A 1 8.65 16.75 -8.10
C MET A 1 10.03 16.21 -8.36
N ASN A 2 11.01 16.59 -7.54
CA ASN A 2 12.38 16.10 -7.70
C ASN A 2 12.54 14.90 -6.74
N PRO A 3 12.58 13.66 -7.26
CA PRO A 3 12.50 12.45 -6.44
C PRO A 3 13.65 12.31 -5.42
N ILE A 4 14.70 13.12 -5.58
CA ILE A 4 15.89 13.11 -4.70
C ILE A 4 15.63 13.88 -3.38
N THR A 5 14.84 14.96 -3.41
CA THR A 5 14.62 15.84 -2.25
C THR A 5 13.26 15.65 -1.58
N ASP A 6 12.29 15.10 -2.29
CA ASP A 6 10.96 14.85 -1.74
C ASP A 6 11.00 13.67 -0.75
N ASN A 7 10.31 13.81 0.39
CA ASN A 7 10.13 12.75 1.39
C ASN A 7 9.27 11.61 0.82
N ALA A 8 9.89 10.79 -0.03
CA ALA A 8 9.28 9.73 -0.81
C ALA A 8 9.01 8.47 0.01
N TYR A 9 9.60 8.33 1.21
CA TYR A 9 9.50 7.16 2.05
C TYR A 9 8.84 7.48 3.39
N LEU A 10 8.03 6.54 3.86
CA LEU A 10 7.46 6.49 5.20
C LEU A 10 8.08 5.29 5.91
N ILE A 11 8.49 5.52 7.16
CA ILE A 11 9.08 4.52 8.03
C ILE A 11 8.19 4.45 9.27
N PHE A 12 7.70 3.28 9.63
CA PHE A 12 6.82 3.06 10.77
C PHE A 12 7.48 2.10 11.76
N ALA A 13 7.46 2.44 13.04
CA ALA A 13 7.72 1.50 14.12
C ALA A 13 6.38 1.03 14.69
N CYS A 14 6.17 -0.28 14.67
CA CYS A 14 4.89 -0.88 15.02
C CYS A 14 5.05 -1.88 16.17
N LYS A 15 4.18 -1.79 17.17
CA LYS A 15 4.07 -2.82 18.22
C LYS A 15 2.97 -3.80 17.84
N ARG A 16 3.05 -5.03 18.35
CA ARG A 16 1.94 -5.97 18.24
C ARG A 16 0.76 -5.45 19.06
N VAL A 17 -0.45 -5.61 18.55
CA VAL A 17 -1.69 -5.28 19.27
C VAL A 17 -1.77 -6.03 20.60
N SER A 18 -2.29 -5.32 21.60
CA SER A 18 -2.62 -5.79 22.94
C SER A 18 -4.08 -5.44 23.25
N ASP A 19 -4.66 -6.05 24.28
CA ASP A 19 -6.07 -5.91 24.65
C ASP A 19 -6.55 -4.46 24.91
N GLY A 20 -5.61 -3.51 25.10
CA GLY A 20 -5.92 -2.09 25.27
C GLY A 20 -5.85 -1.23 24.00
N ASP A 21 -5.46 -1.80 22.86
CA ASP A 21 -5.42 -1.06 21.60
C ASP A 21 -6.80 -1.08 20.93
N LEU A 22 -7.30 0.10 20.56
CA LEU A 22 -8.62 0.26 19.94
C LEU A 22 -8.58 0.14 18.41
N GLU A 23 -7.39 0.22 17.82
CA GLU A 23 -7.18 0.31 16.38
C GLU A 23 -6.12 -0.69 15.93
N ALA A 24 -6.14 -0.99 14.62
CA ALA A 24 -5.17 -1.86 13.96
C ALA A 24 -4.70 -1.15 12.68
N ASP A 25 -3.40 -0.94 12.55
CA ASP A 25 -2.82 -0.21 11.41
C ASP A 25 -2.30 -1.16 10.33
N PHE A 26 -1.65 -2.26 10.73
CA PHE A 26 -1.09 -3.24 9.80
C PHE A 26 -1.42 -4.66 10.23
N ILE A 27 -1.86 -5.49 9.29
CA ILE A 27 -2.02 -6.94 9.47
C ILE A 27 -1.06 -7.62 8.51
N ILE A 28 -0.02 -8.25 9.04
CA ILE A 28 1.04 -8.92 8.26
C ILE A 28 1.13 -10.36 8.74
N ASP A 29 0.92 -11.31 7.83
CA ASP A 29 0.96 -12.76 8.12
C ASP A 29 0.06 -13.16 9.31
N GLY A 30 -1.11 -12.52 9.42
CA GLY A 30 -2.07 -12.75 10.51
C GLY A 30 -1.68 -12.10 11.84
N ILE A 31 -0.56 -11.37 11.91
CA ILE A 31 -0.14 -10.61 13.09
C ILE A 31 -0.60 -9.17 12.95
N VAL A 32 -1.32 -8.68 13.96
CA VAL A 32 -1.87 -7.32 14.00
C VAL A 32 -0.91 -6.38 14.72
N TYR A 33 -0.67 -5.23 14.11
CA TYR A 33 0.26 -4.21 14.57
C TYR A 33 -0.39 -2.82 14.64
N VAL A 34 0.08 -2.02 15.59
CA VAL A 34 -0.25 -0.60 15.75
C VAL A 34 1.03 0.22 15.64
N VAL A 35 0.97 1.30 14.87
CA VAL A 35 2.03 2.27 14.68
C VAL A 35 2.18 3.09 15.96
N VAL A 36 3.39 3.09 16.52
CA VAL A 36 3.72 3.90 17.70
C VAL A 36 4.63 5.08 17.37
N ALA A 37 5.31 5.03 16.22
CA ALA A 37 6.09 6.13 15.69
C ALA A 37 6.19 6.05 14.17
N ALA A 38 6.31 7.22 13.54
CA ALA A 38 6.52 7.34 12.10
C ALA A 38 7.60 8.36 11.79
N SER A 39 8.35 8.13 10.72
CA SER A 39 9.36 9.03 10.18
C SER A 39 9.20 9.16 8.66
N LYS A 40 9.72 10.26 8.12
CA LYS A 40 9.72 10.56 6.69
C LYS A 40 11.16 10.64 6.23
N ALA A 41 11.44 10.05 5.07
CA ALA A 41 12.75 10.05 4.47
C ALA A 41 12.68 10.24 2.96
N ASN A 42 13.77 10.73 2.38
CA ASN A 42 14.05 10.63 0.96
C ASN A 42 15.13 9.54 0.76
N ILE A 43 15.52 9.28 -0.50
CA ILE A 43 16.47 8.21 -0.80
C ILE A 43 17.86 8.44 -0.17
N LEU A 44 18.25 9.70 0.06
CA LEU A 44 19.57 10.06 0.56
C LEU A 44 19.71 9.82 2.07
N ASN A 45 18.63 9.99 2.84
CA ASN A 45 18.64 9.87 4.30
C ASN A 45 17.82 8.68 4.82
N LEU A 46 17.36 7.78 3.94
CA LEU A 46 16.55 6.61 4.32
C LEU A 46 17.26 5.71 5.32
N ALA A 47 18.52 5.36 5.05
CA ALA A 47 19.30 4.46 5.91
C ALA A 47 19.48 5.06 7.32
N GLU A 48 19.87 6.34 7.40
CA GLU A 48 20.04 7.06 8.66
C GLU A 48 18.72 7.12 9.46
N LYS A 49 17.61 7.48 8.79
CA LYS A 49 16.30 7.59 9.43
C LYS A 49 15.74 6.25 9.88
N GLN A 50 16.06 5.18 9.14
CA GLN A 50 15.69 3.83 9.53
C GLN A 50 16.51 3.37 10.75
N GLU A 51 17.82 3.59 10.76
CA GLU A 51 18.65 3.28 11.92
C GLU A 51 18.18 4.05 13.17
N GLU A 52 17.87 5.34 13.02
CA GLU A 52 17.36 6.18 14.12
C GLU A 52 16.09 5.58 14.75
N ILE A 53 15.16 5.08 13.93
CA ILE A 53 13.93 4.47 14.44
C ILE A 53 14.20 3.10 15.06
N GLU A 54 15.08 2.29 14.46
CA GLU A 54 15.43 0.95 14.95
C GLU A 54 16.09 1.02 16.33
N VAL A 55 17.01 1.97 16.53
CA VAL A 55 17.67 2.20 17.83
C VAL A 55 16.68 2.64 18.91
N LYS A 56 15.73 3.52 18.56
CA LYS A 56 14.71 4.01 19.50
C LYS A 56 13.64 2.95 19.82
N PHE A 57 13.36 2.05 18.88
CA PHE A 57 12.29 1.06 18.97
C PHE A 57 12.77 -0.38 18.72
N PRO A 58 13.75 -0.90 19.49
CA PRO A 58 14.48 -2.13 19.15
C PRO A 58 13.65 -3.43 19.19
N LYS A 59 12.46 -3.40 19.79
CA LYS A 59 11.53 -4.55 19.84
C LYS A 59 10.33 -4.41 18.90
N HIS A 60 10.28 -3.33 18.12
CA HIS A 60 9.15 -3.04 17.25
C HIS A 60 9.41 -3.56 15.84
N LYS A 61 8.32 -3.89 15.13
CA LYS A 61 8.38 -4.19 13.71
C LYS A 61 8.56 -2.89 12.94
N ILE A 62 9.62 -2.80 12.16
CA ILE A 62 9.84 -1.67 11.26
C ILE A 62 9.23 -1.98 9.89
N ILE A 63 8.42 -1.05 9.38
CA ILE A 63 7.81 -1.12 8.05
C ILE A 63 8.24 0.12 7.28
N VAL A 64 8.83 -0.07 6.10
CA VAL A 64 9.23 1.02 5.20
C VAL A 64 8.45 0.89 3.91
N THR A 65 7.90 2.01 3.44
CA THR A 65 7.17 2.03 2.17
C THR A 65 7.29 3.38 1.48
N GLN A 66 7.01 3.41 0.18
CA GLN A 66 6.96 4.65 -0.57
C GLN A 66 5.64 5.37 -0.31
N ARG A 67 5.69 6.65 0.04
CA ARG A 67 4.52 7.51 0.23
C ARG A 67 3.57 7.52 -0.98
N PRO A 68 4.06 7.61 -2.24
CA PRO A 68 3.19 7.54 -3.41
C PRO A 68 2.34 6.27 -3.52
N LEU A 69 2.73 5.16 -2.87
CA LEU A 69 1.95 3.93 -2.90
C LEU A 69 0.56 4.12 -2.29
N PHE A 70 0.47 4.83 -1.17
CA PHE A 70 -0.82 5.10 -0.52
C PHE A 70 -1.73 5.95 -1.40
N ASN A 71 -1.19 7.02 -2.00
CA ASN A 71 -1.95 7.85 -2.94
C ASN A 71 -2.45 7.03 -4.13
N LEU A 72 -1.63 6.13 -4.67
CA LEU A 72 -2.02 5.27 -5.78
C LEU A 72 -3.15 4.32 -5.39
N ILE A 73 -3.11 3.73 -4.19
CA ILE A 73 -4.18 2.87 -3.68
C ILE A 73 -5.48 3.65 -3.51
N GLU A 74 -5.43 4.82 -2.87
CA GLU A 74 -6.61 5.69 -2.69
C GLU A 74 -7.20 6.13 -4.04
N THR A 75 -6.35 6.48 -5.01
CA THR A 75 -6.81 6.87 -6.34
C THR A 75 -7.51 5.71 -7.05
N LEU A 76 -7.02 4.48 -6.88
CA LEU A 76 -7.67 3.31 -7.48
C LEU A 76 -9.03 3.02 -6.86
N ASP A 77 -9.16 3.08 -5.54
CA ASP A 77 -10.44 2.92 -4.86
C ASP A 77 -11.47 3.96 -5.34
N GLN A 78 -11.06 5.21 -5.50
CA GLN A 78 -11.91 6.27 -6.05
C GLN A 78 -12.34 5.98 -7.50
N LEU A 79 -11.42 5.45 -8.33
CA LEU A 79 -11.75 5.07 -9.70
C LEU A 79 -12.73 3.89 -9.74
N GLU A 80 -12.55 2.88 -8.89
CA GLU A 80 -13.48 1.74 -8.81
C GLU A 80 -14.88 2.18 -8.37
N GLN A 81 -14.98 3.11 -7.41
CA GLN A 81 -16.27 3.68 -6.99
C GLN A 81 -16.95 4.48 -8.11
N LEU A 82 -16.18 5.27 -8.87
CA LEU A 82 -16.68 6.00 -10.04
C LEU A 82 -17.17 5.04 -11.13
N GLU A 83 -16.40 4.00 -11.45
CA GLU A 83 -16.80 2.97 -12.41
C GLU A 83 -18.11 2.28 -11.98
N ALA A 84 -18.23 1.91 -10.69
CA ALA A 84 -19.45 1.31 -10.17
C ALA A 84 -20.68 2.23 -10.30
N ALA A 85 -20.51 3.54 -10.06
CA ALA A 85 -21.56 4.53 -10.23
C ALA A 85 -21.98 4.69 -11.70
N MET A 86 -21.02 4.78 -12.62
CA MET A 86 -21.29 4.88 -14.06
C MET A 86 -22.04 3.65 -14.60
N ILE A 87 -21.65 2.44 -14.17
CA ILE A 87 -22.36 1.20 -14.53
C ILE A 87 -23.80 1.25 -14.00
N ALA A 88 -24.01 1.73 -12.78
CA ALA A 88 -25.35 1.84 -12.19
C ALA A 88 -26.25 2.81 -12.96
N ASP A 89 -25.67 3.87 -13.54
CA ASP A 89 -26.37 4.85 -14.36
C ASP A 89 -26.55 4.41 -15.84
N GLY A 90 -26.01 3.25 -16.22
CA GLY A 90 -26.17 2.65 -17.55
C GLY A 90 -25.14 3.09 -18.59
N ASP A 91 -24.08 3.77 -18.17
CA ASP A 91 -22.98 4.20 -19.04
C ASP A 91 -22.04 3.03 -19.40
N LEU A 92 -21.47 3.08 -20.61
CA LEU A 92 -20.48 2.12 -21.08
C LEU A 92 -19.06 2.62 -20.72
N ILE A 93 -18.27 1.77 -20.05
CA ILE A 93 -16.88 2.06 -19.71
C ILE A 93 -15.97 1.55 -20.84
N ASP A 94 -15.44 2.47 -21.66
CA ASP A 94 -14.53 2.13 -22.77
C ASP A 94 -13.05 2.10 -22.37
N ASN A 95 -12.66 2.67 -21.23
CA ASN A 95 -11.26 2.73 -20.81
C ASN A 95 -11.08 2.32 -19.35
N LYS A 96 -10.31 1.25 -19.15
CA LYS A 96 -9.87 0.83 -17.81
C LYS A 96 -8.50 1.43 -17.48
N PRO A 97 -8.24 1.81 -16.22
CA PRO A 97 -6.91 2.20 -15.79
C PRO A 97 -5.92 1.05 -16.03
N THR A 98 -4.67 1.38 -16.36
CA THR A 98 -3.59 0.40 -16.61
C THR A 98 -2.36 0.74 -15.78
N GLY A 99 -1.54 -0.27 -15.46
CA GLY A 99 -0.26 -0.09 -14.78
C GLY A 99 -0.03 -1.06 -13.63
N ARG A 100 1.19 -1.09 -13.10
CA ARG A 100 1.65 -2.10 -12.13
C ARG A 100 0.75 -2.27 -10.90
N ILE A 101 0.19 -1.18 -10.36
CA ILE A 101 -0.68 -1.26 -9.17
C ILE A 101 -2.06 -1.82 -9.55
N VAL A 102 -2.70 -1.33 -10.62
CA VAL A 102 -3.96 -1.90 -11.13
C VAL A 102 -3.81 -3.41 -11.34
N ASP A 103 -2.72 -3.80 -12.00
CA ASP A 103 -2.31 -5.16 -12.25
C ASP A 103 -2.12 -6.02 -10.99
N ALA A 104 -1.82 -5.40 -9.85
CA ALA A 104 -1.67 -6.07 -8.56
C ALA A 104 -3.03 -6.26 -7.85
N PHE A 105 -3.97 -5.32 -8.03
CA PHE A 105 -5.36 -5.49 -7.57
C PHE A 105 -6.11 -6.53 -8.41
N ASP A 106 -5.82 -6.60 -9.71
CA ASP A 106 -6.39 -7.58 -10.65
C ASP A 106 -5.73 -8.99 -10.59
N TRP A 107 -5.03 -9.31 -9.49
CA TRP A 107 -4.29 -10.58 -9.34
C TRP A 107 -5.15 -11.82 -9.58
N ASN A 108 -6.42 -11.82 -9.16
CA ASN A 108 -7.35 -12.93 -9.38
C ASN A 108 -7.50 -13.27 -10.86
N LYS A 109 -7.57 -12.27 -11.75
CA LYS A 109 -7.72 -12.49 -13.20
C LYS A 109 -6.48 -13.14 -13.81
N LYS A 110 -5.29 -12.95 -13.22
CA LYS A 110 -4.03 -13.56 -13.67
C LYS A 110 -3.90 -15.03 -13.24
N HIS A 111 -4.59 -15.44 -12.19
CA HIS A 111 -4.54 -16.79 -11.64
C HIS A 111 -5.79 -17.63 -11.94
N ASP A 112 -6.72 -17.09 -12.75
CA ASP A 112 -7.91 -17.80 -13.18
C ASP A 112 -7.57 -18.83 -14.27
N GLY A 113 -7.23 -20.06 -13.83
CA GLY A 113 -6.81 -21.17 -14.69
C GLY A 113 -7.84 -21.60 -15.74
N ALA A 114 -9.08 -21.13 -15.64
CA ALA A 114 -10.13 -21.36 -16.64
C ALA A 114 -9.86 -20.64 -17.97
N ARG A 115 -9.13 -19.51 -17.97
CA ARG A 115 -8.82 -18.74 -19.19
C ARG A 115 -7.56 -19.18 -19.94
N GLN A 116 -6.71 -20.02 -19.35
CA GLN A 116 -5.48 -20.51 -20.00
C GLN A 116 -5.68 -21.72 -20.93
N ARG A 117 -6.91 -22.24 -21.06
CA ARG A 117 -7.23 -23.31 -22.03
C ARG A 117 -7.89 -22.74 -23.27
N GLY A 118 -7.07 -22.19 -24.16
CA GLY A 118 -7.57 -21.62 -25.42
C GLY A 118 -6.49 -21.45 -26.48
N HIS A 119 -5.48 -22.31 -26.53
CA HIS A 119 -4.65 -22.49 -27.72
C HIS A 119 -4.12 -23.93 -27.75
N CYS A 120 -4.86 -24.79 -28.43
CA CYS A 120 -4.31 -25.97 -29.11
C CYS A 120 -4.33 -25.67 -30.61
#